data_AF-A0A9D7YLP3-F1
#
_entry.id   AF-A0A9D7YLP3-F1
#
_cell.length_a   1.000
_cell.length_b   1.000
_cell.length_c   1.000
_cell.angle_alpha   90.00
_cell.angle_beta   90.00
_cell.angle_gamma   90.00
#
_symmetry.space_group_name_H-M   'P 1'
#
loop_
_entity.id
_entity.type
_entity.pdbx_description
1 polymer ?
#
loop_
_entity_poly.entity_id
_entity_poly.type
_entity_poly.pdbx_seq_one_letter_code
_entity_poly.pdbx_strand_id
1 'polypeptide(L)'
;MKIKVQNIEGQAAGDIELSDDVFGIEPRADILHRVVTWQLENRRGTARPTRERSDVARTGKKFGRQKGGGTARHGDRAAPIFIGGGKAHGARKRDFEQSLNKKIRALGLKMALSTKAKNGLVVVDSLELTDAKTKALKGHLTKAGLTGKVLVIDSKVSLNAYQAAFEATDDEARARAVIADDDAIDRVDVQIEKAVVALLTEATRDGAAMTERQLRLTLTIAKVNNELERIADSGVNIAEQSRTFARLGAAPPETFRVMANSVIGILQHVNRSLATCDARSAEQALASDDATLAFKAALLRDIEEGVACGKKSVDIGFALQLMASELDRISDHCTNIAEQVIYVETGAIVRHSGGKWTAPTLPR
;
A
#
# COMPACT_ATOMS: atom_id res chain seq x y z
N MET A 1 6.08 21.89 20.62
CA MET A 1 4.84 22.04 21.45
C MET A 1 4.66 20.83 22.38
N LYS A 2 4.15 20.99 23.61
CA LYS A 2 3.97 19.89 24.59
C LYS A 2 2.51 19.39 24.64
N ILE A 3 2.28 18.08 24.51
CA ILE A 3 0.95 17.44 24.56
C ILE A 3 0.93 16.36 25.64
N LYS A 4 -0.20 16.23 26.35
CA LYS A 4 -0.41 15.15 27.33
C LYS A 4 -0.63 13.82 26.62
N VAL A 5 0.06 12.80 27.08
CA VAL A 5 -0.14 11.41 26.65
C VAL A 5 -1.18 10.77 27.57
N GLN A 6 -2.05 9.95 27.02
CA GLN A 6 -3.00 9.16 27.80
C GLN A 6 -2.89 7.67 27.46
N ASN A 7 -3.33 6.80 28.35
CA ASN A 7 -3.51 5.39 28.02
C ASN A 7 -4.81 5.16 27.24
N ILE A 8 -5.01 3.93 26.77
CA ILE A 8 -6.22 3.53 26.02
C ILE A 8 -7.52 3.71 26.83
N GLU A 9 -7.42 3.81 28.16
CA GLU A 9 -8.54 4.05 29.07
C GLU A 9 -8.81 5.54 29.33
N GLY A 10 -7.97 6.45 28.81
CA GLY A 10 -8.09 7.90 28.97
C GLY A 10 -7.42 8.46 30.22
N GLN A 11 -6.60 7.67 30.92
CA GLN A 11 -5.83 8.14 32.08
C GLN A 11 -4.52 8.76 31.63
N ALA A 12 -4.02 9.76 32.35
CA ALA A 12 -2.77 10.43 31.99
C ALA A 12 -1.56 9.48 32.10
N ALA A 13 -0.75 9.43 31.05
CA ALA A 13 0.43 8.57 30.91
C ALA A 13 1.72 9.38 30.68
N GLY A 14 1.72 10.66 31.09
CA GLY A 14 2.85 11.58 30.96
C GLY A 14 2.65 12.64 29.90
N ASP A 15 3.75 13.24 29.45
CA ASP A 15 3.75 14.30 28.44
C ASP A 15 4.77 13.99 27.35
N ILE A 16 4.49 14.41 26.12
CA ILE A 16 5.41 14.32 24.99
C ILE A 16 5.63 15.69 24.35
N GLU A 17 6.85 15.93 23.89
CA GLU A 17 7.20 17.10 23.12
C GLU A 17 7.14 16.79 21.61
N LEU A 18 6.32 17.55 20.90
CA LEU A 18 6.15 17.45 19.45
C LEU A 18 6.98 18.51 18.75
N SER A 19 7.63 18.10 17.64
CA SER A 19 8.40 18.99 16.77
C SER A 19 7.53 20.07 16.13
N ASP A 20 7.95 21.34 16.27
CA ASP A 20 7.27 22.48 15.69
C ASP A 20 7.36 22.48 14.15
N ASP A 21 8.38 21.86 13.56
CA ASP A 21 8.53 21.69 12.10
C ASP A 21 7.46 20.78 11.47
N VAL A 22 6.72 20.03 12.27
CA VAL A 22 5.67 19.09 11.83
C VAL A 22 4.30 19.51 12.36
N PHE A 23 4.22 19.91 13.63
CA PHE A 23 2.96 20.21 14.32
C PHE A 23 2.76 21.70 14.62
N GLY A 24 3.74 22.55 14.34
CA GLY A 24 3.71 24.00 14.57
C GLY A 24 3.56 24.84 13.31
N ILE A 25 3.29 24.24 12.14
CA ILE A 25 3.15 24.99 10.89
C ILE A 25 1.80 25.68 10.81
N GLU A 26 1.79 26.96 10.44
CA GLU A 26 0.55 27.70 10.28
C GLU A 26 -0.28 27.15 9.10
N PRO A 27 -1.54 26.72 9.34
CA PRO A 27 -2.35 26.11 8.30
C PRO A 27 -2.71 27.09 7.18
N ARG A 28 -2.43 26.66 5.95
CA ARG A 28 -2.78 27.41 4.74
C ARG A 28 -3.88 26.69 3.96
N ALA A 29 -5.06 27.31 3.91
CA ALA A 29 -6.24 26.74 3.27
C ALA A 29 -6.03 26.46 1.77
N ASP A 30 -5.25 27.28 1.07
CA ASP A 30 -4.93 27.09 -0.34
C ASP A 30 -4.12 25.81 -0.59
N ILE A 31 -3.11 25.54 0.26
CA ILE A 31 -2.27 24.34 0.14
C ILE A 31 -3.08 23.08 0.50
N LEU A 32 -3.86 23.13 1.58
CA LEU A 32 -4.74 22.04 1.97
C LEU A 32 -5.74 21.71 0.86
N HIS A 33 -6.40 22.72 0.30
CA HIS A 33 -7.34 22.55 -0.81
C HIS A 33 -6.67 21.94 -2.05
N ARG A 34 -5.47 22.40 -2.41
CA ARG A 34 -4.71 21.84 -3.55
C ARG A 34 -4.37 20.36 -3.35
N VAL A 35 -3.92 19.99 -2.15
CA VAL A 35 -3.56 18.59 -1.83
C VAL A 35 -4.79 17.70 -1.83
N VAL A 36 -5.91 18.14 -1.25
CA VAL A 36 -7.17 17.38 -1.24
C VAL A 36 -7.73 17.25 -2.66
N THR A 37 -7.75 18.32 -3.45
CA THR A 37 -8.21 18.29 -4.84
C THR A 37 -7.36 17.33 -5.67
N TRP A 38 -6.04 17.39 -5.52
CA TRP A 38 -5.11 16.46 -6.16
C TRP A 38 -5.40 15.00 -5.79
N GLN A 39 -5.62 14.69 -4.51
CA GLN A 39 -5.99 13.35 -4.06
C GLN A 39 -7.34 12.90 -4.66
N LEU A 40 -8.35 13.78 -4.65
CA LEU A 40 -9.69 13.47 -5.15
C LEU A 40 -9.73 13.26 -6.67
N GLU A 41 -8.99 14.07 -7.44
CA GLU A 41 -8.89 13.89 -8.89
C GLU A 41 -8.18 12.57 -9.24
N ASN A 42 -7.07 12.26 -8.56
CA ASN A 42 -6.33 11.01 -8.83
C ASN A 42 -7.09 9.75 -8.41
N ARG A 43 -8.00 9.84 -7.43
CA ARG A 43 -8.89 8.73 -7.06
C ARG A 43 -9.91 8.40 -8.16
N ARG A 44 -10.17 9.31 -9.10
CA ARG A 44 -11.13 9.05 -10.18
C ARG A 44 -10.55 8.03 -11.16
N GLY A 45 -11.42 7.11 -11.59
CA GLY A 45 -11.13 6.27 -12.74
C GLY A 45 -11.23 7.05 -14.05
N THR A 46 -10.69 6.49 -15.12
CA THR A 46 -10.77 7.05 -16.46
C THR A 46 -12.22 7.32 -16.87
N ALA A 47 -12.50 8.54 -17.34
CA ALA A 47 -13.80 8.87 -17.90
C ALA A 47 -14.04 8.07 -19.19
N ARG A 48 -15.18 7.38 -19.27
CA ARG A 48 -15.53 6.61 -20.47
C ARG A 48 -15.89 7.56 -21.63
N PRO A 49 -15.32 7.34 -22.84
CA PRO A 49 -15.70 8.11 -24.01
C PRO A 49 -17.12 7.74 -24.47
N THR A 50 -17.85 8.72 -25.00
CA THR A 50 -19.02 8.46 -25.83
C THR A 50 -18.59 8.11 -27.25
N ARG A 51 -19.34 7.25 -27.93
CA ARG A 51 -19.09 6.92 -29.33
C ARG A 51 -19.25 8.13 -30.24
N GLU A 52 -18.22 8.38 -31.03
CA GLU A 52 -18.25 9.33 -32.14
C GLU A 52 -18.92 8.71 -33.37
N ARG A 53 -19.18 9.53 -34.39
CA ARG A 53 -19.77 9.02 -35.64
C ARG A 53 -18.93 7.91 -36.29
N SER A 54 -17.61 7.94 -36.11
CA SER A 54 -16.67 6.92 -36.59
C SER A 54 -16.76 5.59 -35.84
N ASP A 55 -17.20 5.63 -34.60
CA ASP A 55 -17.22 4.44 -33.71
C ASP A 55 -18.58 3.73 -33.78
N VAL A 56 -19.57 4.36 -34.40
CA VAL A 56 -20.90 3.79 -34.59
C VAL A 56 -20.87 2.86 -35.79
N ALA A 57 -21.20 1.59 -35.55
CA ALA A 57 -21.34 0.58 -36.58
C ALA A 57 -22.57 0.83 -37.46
N ARG A 58 -22.46 1.79 -38.40
CA ARG A 58 -23.45 2.10 -39.43
C ARG A 58 -22.78 2.28 -40.78
N THR A 59 -23.60 2.19 -41.83
CA THR A 59 -23.11 2.37 -43.19
C THR A 59 -22.70 3.82 -43.43
N GLY A 60 -21.44 4.03 -43.83
CA GLY A 60 -20.94 5.33 -44.32
C GLY A 60 -21.43 5.67 -45.73
N LYS A 61 -22.19 4.78 -46.39
CA LYS A 61 -22.82 5.05 -47.68
C LYS A 61 -23.86 6.16 -47.50
N LYS A 62 -23.92 7.04 -48.49
CA LYS A 62 -24.90 8.14 -48.53
C LYS A 62 -26.33 7.64 -48.25
N PHE A 63 -26.96 8.23 -47.26
CA PHE A 63 -28.31 7.90 -46.83
C PHE A 63 -29.34 8.56 -47.77
N GLY A 64 -29.80 7.80 -48.75
CA GLY A 64 -30.78 8.24 -49.75
C GLY A 64 -30.18 9.00 -50.93
N ARG A 65 -31.05 9.40 -51.87
CA ARG A 65 -30.68 10.16 -53.06
C ARG A 65 -30.42 11.64 -52.72
N GLN A 66 -29.55 12.31 -53.47
CA GLN A 66 -29.24 13.74 -53.25
C GLN A 66 -30.44 14.66 -53.49
N LYS A 67 -31.36 14.27 -54.39
CA LYS A 67 -32.63 14.94 -54.72
C LYS A 67 -33.67 13.88 -55.12
N GLY A 68 -34.95 14.25 -55.12
CA GLY A 68 -36.05 13.40 -55.61
C GLY A 68 -36.52 12.29 -54.66
N GLY A 69 -36.20 12.39 -53.36
CA GLY A 69 -36.58 11.38 -52.35
C GLY A 69 -37.60 11.85 -51.29
N GLY A 70 -38.07 13.11 -51.37
CA GLY A 70 -39.05 13.67 -50.41
C GLY A 70 -38.51 13.95 -48.99
N THR A 71 -37.26 13.60 -48.70
CA THR A 71 -36.60 13.82 -47.40
C THR A 71 -35.51 14.89 -47.48
N ALA A 72 -35.10 15.40 -46.31
CA ALA A 72 -33.96 16.32 -46.21
C ALA A 72 -32.66 15.67 -46.70
N ARG A 73 -31.72 16.50 -47.19
CA ARG A 73 -30.44 16.00 -47.71
C ARG A 73 -29.55 15.52 -46.58
N HIS A 74 -29.16 14.26 -46.64
CA HIS A 74 -28.24 13.67 -45.68
C HIS A 74 -27.00 13.04 -46.35
N GLY A 75 -25.91 13.04 -45.59
CA GLY A 75 -24.68 12.32 -45.90
C GLY A 75 -24.76 10.91 -45.34
N ASP A 76 -24.14 10.71 -44.18
CA ASP A 76 -24.09 9.43 -43.47
C ASP A 76 -25.23 9.30 -42.43
N ARG A 77 -25.72 8.07 -42.20
CA ARG A 77 -26.71 7.72 -41.18
C ARG A 77 -26.12 7.63 -39.75
N ALA A 78 -24.80 7.68 -39.60
CA ALA A 78 -24.11 7.76 -38.31
C ALA A 78 -24.06 9.19 -37.73
N ALA A 79 -24.60 10.19 -38.44
CA ALA A 79 -24.63 11.58 -37.99
C ALA A 79 -25.41 11.76 -36.66
N PRO A 80 -25.01 12.73 -35.81
CA PRO A 80 -25.56 12.94 -34.46
C PRO A 80 -27.05 13.25 -34.41
N ILE A 81 -27.61 13.78 -35.49
CA ILE A 81 -29.04 14.11 -35.60
C ILE A 81 -29.94 12.87 -35.67
N PHE A 82 -29.39 11.70 -35.99
CA PHE A 82 -30.15 10.46 -36.09
C PHE A 82 -30.12 9.66 -34.79
N ILE A 83 -31.23 8.99 -34.48
CA ILE A 83 -31.28 8.00 -33.39
C ILE A 83 -30.30 6.87 -33.70
N GLY A 84 -29.39 6.61 -32.76
CA GLY A 84 -28.29 5.66 -32.91
C GLY A 84 -27.10 6.17 -33.73
N GLY A 85 -27.03 7.49 -34.03
CA GLY A 85 -25.83 8.16 -34.52
C GLY A 85 -24.85 8.51 -33.40
N GLY A 86 -23.62 8.86 -33.76
CA GLY A 86 -22.56 9.20 -32.80
C GLY A 86 -22.71 10.63 -32.25
N LYS A 87 -22.16 10.92 -31.06
CA LYS A 87 -22.22 12.27 -30.46
C LYS A 87 -21.12 13.18 -31.02
N ALA A 88 -21.46 14.38 -31.49
CA ALA A 88 -20.48 15.33 -32.07
C ALA A 88 -19.54 15.96 -31.02
N HIS A 89 -20.08 16.39 -29.88
CA HIS A 89 -19.33 16.96 -28.75
C HIS A 89 -19.59 16.14 -27.49
N GLY A 90 -19.47 14.83 -27.62
CA GLY A 90 -19.65 13.92 -26.50
C GLY A 90 -18.42 13.83 -25.59
N ALA A 91 -18.60 13.21 -24.42
CA ALA A 91 -17.50 13.03 -23.47
C ALA A 91 -16.34 12.24 -24.13
N ARG A 92 -15.12 12.70 -23.90
CA ARG A 92 -13.90 12.04 -24.38
C ARG A 92 -13.31 11.16 -23.29
N LYS A 93 -12.50 10.18 -23.70
CA LYS A 93 -11.65 9.45 -22.76
C LYS A 93 -10.74 10.48 -22.11
N ARG A 94 -10.80 10.56 -20.78
CA ARG A 94 -9.99 11.50 -20.01
C ARG A 94 -9.48 10.78 -18.77
N ASP A 95 -8.17 10.83 -18.62
CA ASP A 95 -7.48 10.40 -17.41
C ASP A 95 -7.31 11.61 -16.49
N PHE A 96 -7.44 11.39 -15.19
CA PHE A 96 -7.43 12.46 -14.17
C PHE A 96 -6.10 12.55 -13.42
N GLU A 97 -5.05 11.94 -13.96
CA GLU A 97 -3.73 11.84 -13.33
C GLU A 97 -3.03 13.19 -13.35
N GLN A 98 -3.04 13.85 -12.19
CA GLN A 98 -2.37 15.12 -11.97
C GLN A 98 -1.17 14.92 -11.05
N SER A 99 -0.05 15.53 -11.42
CA SER A 99 1.15 15.54 -10.58
C SER A 99 1.09 16.70 -9.59
N LEU A 100 1.69 16.51 -8.41
CA LEU A 100 1.88 17.56 -7.40
C LEU A 100 3.26 17.40 -6.77
N ASN A 101 3.98 18.52 -6.64
CA ASN A 101 5.36 18.51 -6.13
C ASN A 101 5.44 17.83 -4.75
N LYS A 102 6.44 16.95 -4.58
CA LYS A 102 6.63 16.18 -3.33
C LYS A 102 6.69 17.09 -2.10
N LYS A 103 7.39 18.23 -2.20
CA LYS A 103 7.48 19.25 -1.13
C LYS A 103 6.12 19.83 -0.74
N ILE A 104 5.22 20.06 -1.70
CA ILE A 104 3.86 20.57 -1.44
C ILE A 104 3.01 19.51 -0.75
N ARG A 105 3.13 18.23 -1.16
CA ARG A 105 2.43 17.10 -0.52
C ARG A 105 2.83 16.96 0.95
N ALA A 106 4.13 16.97 1.23
CA ALA A 106 4.67 16.90 2.58
C ALA A 106 4.23 18.11 3.42
N LEU A 107 4.30 19.32 2.85
CA LEU A 107 3.86 20.54 3.52
C LEU A 107 2.36 20.50 3.87
N GLY A 108 1.51 20.03 2.95
CA GLY A 108 0.09 19.87 3.20
C GLY A 108 -0.22 18.91 4.34
N LEU A 109 0.50 17.78 4.42
CA LEU A 109 0.37 16.84 5.54
C LEU A 109 0.78 17.47 6.86
N LYS A 110 1.92 18.17 6.91
CA LYS A 110 2.38 18.89 8.11
C LYS A 110 1.35 19.93 8.56
N MET A 111 0.76 20.69 7.63
CA MET A 111 -0.30 21.65 7.94
C MET A 111 -1.56 20.98 8.48
N ALA A 112 -1.96 19.83 7.93
CA ALA A 112 -3.10 19.06 8.42
C ALA A 112 -2.85 18.54 9.85
N LEU A 113 -1.65 18.00 10.11
CA LEU A 113 -1.23 17.55 11.45
C LEU A 113 -1.15 18.71 12.43
N SER A 114 -0.61 19.86 12.03
CA SER A 114 -0.55 21.08 12.85
C SER A 114 -1.96 21.59 13.18
N THR A 115 -2.87 21.59 12.22
CA THR A 115 -4.29 21.93 12.44
C THR A 115 -4.93 20.96 13.42
N LYS A 116 -4.65 19.65 13.29
CA LYS A 116 -5.18 18.63 14.19
C LYS A 116 -4.62 18.75 15.60
N ALA A 117 -3.33 19.06 15.75
CA ALA A 117 -2.69 19.33 17.02
C ALA A 117 -3.37 20.49 17.77
N LYS A 118 -3.71 21.58 17.06
CA LYS A 118 -4.48 22.70 17.63
C LYS A 118 -5.93 22.32 17.99
N ASN A 119 -6.56 21.41 17.22
CA ASN A 119 -7.98 21.05 17.35
C ASN A 119 -8.23 19.72 18.09
N GLY A 120 -7.32 19.30 18.97
CA GLY A 120 -7.46 18.08 19.75
C GLY A 120 -6.89 16.84 19.05
N LEU A 121 -5.56 16.83 18.92
CA LEU A 121 -4.78 15.60 18.71
C LEU A 121 -4.67 14.88 20.05
N VAL A 122 -4.85 13.57 20.03
CA VAL A 122 -4.71 12.71 21.20
C VAL A 122 -3.56 11.76 20.94
N VAL A 123 -2.60 11.72 21.87
CA VAL A 123 -1.46 10.81 21.83
C VAL A 123 -1.71 9.72 22.85
N VAL A 124 -1.62 8.46 22.40
CA VAL A 124 -1.80 7.28 23.24
C VAL A 124 -0.46 6.57 23.39
N ASP A 125 -0.13 6.10 24.60
CA ASP A 125 1.12 5.40 24.89
C ASP A 125 1.19 4.01 24.24
N SER A 126 0.11 3.24 24.31
CA SER A 126 -0.05 1.92 23.72
C SER A 126 -1.49 1.65 23.32
N LEU A 127 -1.66 0.98 22.19
CA LEU A 127 -2.94 0.50 21.68
C LEU A 127 -3.15 -1.00 21.88
N GLU A 128 -2.36 -1.61 22.76
CA GLU A 128 -2.47 -3.04 23.05
C GLU A 128 -3.80 -3.36 23.74
N LEU A 129 -4.49 -4.33 23.17
CA LEU A 129 -5.75 -4.88 23.69
C LEU A 129 -5.53 -6.36 23.97
N THR A 130 -5.70 -6.77 25.22
CA THR A 130 -5.64 -8.19 25.61
C THR A 130 -6.78 -9.01 24.99
N ASP A 131 -7.90 -8.36 24.66
CA ASP A 131 -9.04 -8.95 23.96
C ASP A 131 -9.26 -8.25 22.62
N ALA A 132 -9.04 -8.96 21.51
CA ALA A 132 -9.25 -8.47 20.14
C ALA A 132 -10.75 -8.35 19.74
N LYS A 133 -11.60 -7.81 20.62
CA LYS A 133 -13.05 -7.67 20.41
C LYS A 133 -13.42 -6.22 20.09
N THR A 134 -14.14 -6.01 18.99
CA THR A 134 -14.61 -4.68 18.56
C THR A 134 -15.49 -3.97 19.59
N LYS A 135 -16.27 -4.73 20.38
CA LYS A 135 -17.06 -4.19 21.50
C LYS A 135 -16.17 -3.63 22.62
N ALA A 136 -15.07 -4.31 22.94
CA ALA A 136 -14.11 -3.85 23.93
C ALA A 136 -13.42 -2.57 23.45
N LEU A 137 -12.90 -2.56 22.23
CA LEU A 137 -12.28 -1.37 21.62
C LEU A 137 -13.22 -0.16 21.61
N LYS A 138 -14.49 -0.34 21.20
CA LYS A 138 -15.49 0.74 21.24
C LYS A 138 -15.70 1.26 22.68
N GLY A 139 -15.70 0.36 23.66
CA GLY A 139 -15.79 0.70 25.07
C GLY A 139 -14.61 1.56 25.54
N HIS A 140 -13.39 1.16 25.22
CA HIS A 140 -12.17 1.92 25.57
C HIS A 140 -12.15 3.31 24.91
N LEU A 141 -12.43 3.40 23.60
CA LEU A 141 -12.48 4.68 22.89
C LEU A 141 -13.55 5.62 23.47
N THR A 142 -14.71 5.09 23.86
CA THR A 142 -15.77 5.89 24.48
C THR A 142 -15.34 6.40 25.86
N LYS A 143 -14.68 5.56 26.68
CA LYS A 143 -14.14 5.98 27.99
C LYS A 143 -13.07 7.07 27.85
N ALA A 144 -12.22 6.96 26.83
CA ALA A 144 -11.21 7.97 26.51
C ALA A 144 -11.77 9.26 25.89
N GLY A 145 -13.11 9.42 25.81
CA GLY A 145 -13.76 10.60 25.24
C GLY A 145 -13.65 10.73 23.72
N LEU A 146 -13.20 9.67 23.03
CA LEU A 146 -13.02 9.63 21.58
C LEU A 146 -14.32 9.18 20.91
N THR A 147 -15.26 10.11 20.75
CA THR A 147 -16.57 9.85 20.13
C THR A 147 -16.61 10.26 18.65
N GLY A 148 -17.28 9.47 17.82
CA GLY A 148 -17.49 9.78 16.40
C GLY A 148 -16.50 9.07 15.47
N LYS A 149 -16.00 9.79 14.46
CA LYS A 149 -15.01 9.25 13.50
C LYS A 149 -13.61 9.44 14.05
N VAL A 150 -12.98 8.35 14.47
CA VAL A 150 -11.61 8.33 14.99
C VAL A 150 -10.70 7.73 13.93
N LEU A 151 -9.64 8.46 13.57
CA LEU A 151 -8.52 7.92 12.80
C LEU A 151 -7.43 7.54 13.80
N VAL A 152 -7.18 6.24 13.93
CA VAL A 152 -6.06 5.72 14.72
C VAL A 152 -4.86 5.59 13.80
N ILE A 153 -3.75 6.19 14.20
CA ILE A 153 -2.46 6.07 13.51
C ILE A 153 -1.55 5.32 14.46
N ASP A 154 -1.36 4.05 14.18
CA ASP A 154 -0.46 3.18 14.93
C ASP A 154 0.66 2.72 13.98
N SER A 155 1.89 2.73 14.47
CA SER A 155 3.01 2.10 13.79
C SER A 155 2.90 0.57 13.82
N LYS A 156 2.24 -0.03 14.82
CA LYS A 156 2.37 -1.47 15.15
C LYS A 156 1.88 -2.46 14.10
N VAL A 157 1.01 -2.07 13.16
CA VAL A 157 0.37 -3.06 12.25
C VAL A 157 1.33 -3.63 11.19
N SER A 158 2.60 -3.19 11.12
CA SER A 158 3.58 -3.77 10.20
C SER A 158 5.06 -3.53 10.56
N LEU A 159 5.41 -3.33 11.84
CA LEU A 159 6.70 -2.73 12.22
C LEU A 159 7.46 -3.37 13.39
N ASN A 160 7.03 -4.48 14.00
CA ASN A 160 7.75 -4.99 15.18
C ASN A 160 9.19 -5.44 14.84
N ALA A 161 9.42 -6.13 13.72
CA ALA A 161 10.76 -6.50 13.23
C ALA A 161 11.64 -5.28 12.88
N TYR A 162 11.03 -4.25 12.33
CA TYR A 162 11.70 -3.02 11.94
C TYR A 162 12.02 -2.12 13.14
N GLN A 163 11.12 -2.03 14.12
CA GLN A 163 11.33 -1.26 15.34
C GLN A 163 12.35 -1.91 16.27
N ALA A 164 12.52 -3.24 16.21
CA ALA A 164 13.67 -3.91 16.82
C ALA A 164 14.97 -3.32 16.25
N ALA A 165 15.14 -3.33 14.93
CA ALA A 165 16.38 -2.87 14.29
C ALA A 165 16.79 -1.39 14.51
N PHE A 166 15.93 -0.49 15.02
CA PHE A 166 16.21 0.96 15.02
C PHE A 166 16.03 1.72 16.35
N GLU A 167 15.51 1.11 17.42
CA GLU A 167 15.33 1.79 18.71
C GLU A 167 16.28 1.23 19.76
N ALA A 168 17.31 2.01 20.09
CA ALA A 168 18.43 1.69 21.00
C ALA A 168 18.03 1.51 22.48
N THR A 169 16.75 1.33 22.78
CA THR A 169 16.25 1.05 24.11
C THR A 169 15.18 -0.03 23.93
N ASP A 170 15.50 -1.26 24.36
CA ASP A 170 14.67 -2.48 24.28
C ASP A 170 14.77 -3.35 23.00
N ASP A 171 15.82 -3.17 22.18
CA ASP A 171 16.10 -3.91 20.93
C ASP A 171 16.11 -5.44 21.11
N GLU A 172 16.72 -5.97 22.18
CA GLU A 172 16.80 -7.42 22.41
C GLU A 172 15.45 -8.05 22.80
N ALA A 173 14.64 -7.39 23.62
CA ALA A 173 13.34 -7.91 24.01
C ALA A 173 12.38 -7.94 22.81
N ARG A 174 12.44 -6.91 21.95
CA ARG A 174 11.65 -6.82 20.72
C ARG A 174 12.10 -7.82 19.68
N ALA A 175 13.40 -7.98 19.46
CA ALA A 175 13.93 -9.00 18.57
C ALA A 175 13.47 -10.40 19.00
N ARG A 176 13.51 -10.70 20.31
CA ARG A 176 12.98 -11.97 20.85
C ARG A 176 11.47 -12.12 20.67
N ALA A 177 10.70 -11.06 20.83
CA ALA A 177 9.25 -11.10 20.61
C ALA A 177 8.92 -11.43 19.14
N VAL A 178 9.62 -10.80 18.19
CA VAL A 178 9.46 -11.09 16.75
C VAL A 178 9.78 -12.54 16.44
N ILE A 179 10.89 -13.08 16.98
CA ILE A 179 11.25 -14.49 16.82
C ILE A 179 10.20 -15.42 17.45
N ALA A 180 9.63 -15.05 18.59
CA ALA A 180 8.62 -15.86 19.27
C ALA A 180 7.24 -15.84 18.58
N ASP A 181 6.92 -14.76 17.87
CA ASP A 181 5.66 -14.63 17.14
C ASP A 181 5.63 -15.45 15.84
N ASP A 182 6.79 -15.87 15.33
CA ASP A 182 6.94 -16.65 14.09
C ASP A 182 6.18 -17.98 14.14
N ASP A 183 6.27 -18.71 15.27
CA ASP A 183 5.51 -19.93 15.53
C ASP A 183 3.99 -19.72 15.39
N ALA A 184 3.48 -18.52 15.69
CA ALA A 184 2.06 -18.21 15.55
C ALA A 184 1.69 -17.96 14.09
N ILE A 185 2.59 -17.37 13.30
CA ILE A 185 2.42 -17.12 11.87
C ILE A 185 2.40 -18.44 11.11
N ASP A 186 3.35 -19.35 11.38
CA ASP A 186 3.38 -20.71 10.81
C ASP A 186 2.09 -21.47 11.06
N ARG A 187 1.57 -21.38 12.29
CA ARG A 187 0.31 -22.02 12.67
C ARG A 187 -0.87 -21.45 11.89
N VAL A 188 -0.89 -20.14 11.67
CA VAL A 188 -1.94 -19.47 10.88
C VAL A 188 -1.81 -19.84 9.40
N ASP A 189 -0.58 -19.96 8.89
CA ASP A 189 -0.32 -20.34 7.50
C ASP A 189 -0.98 -21.69 7.19
N VAL A 190 -0.60 -22.72 7.96
CA VAL A 190 -1.15 -24.08 7.85
C VAL A 190 -2.67 -24.12 8.06
N GLN A 191 -3.23 -23.28 8.94
CA GLN A 191 -4.67 -23.22 9.16
C GLN A 191 -5.41 -22.68 7.94
N ILE A 192 -4.89 -21.63 7.31
CA ILE A 192 -5.50 -21.02 6.13
C ILE A 192 -5.42 -21.99 4.95
N GLU A 193 -4.29 -22.67 4.73
CA GLU A 193 -4.18 -23.68 3.68
C GLU A 193 -5.20 -24.81 3.85
N LYS A 194 -5.32 -25.36 5.07
CA LYS A 194 -6.31 -26.40 5.38
C LYS A 194 -7.74 -25.90 5.19
N ALA A 195 -8.04 -24.66 5.58
CA ALA A 195 -9.35 -24.05 5.38
C ALA A 195 -9.69 -23.88 3.90
N VAL A 196 -8.72 -23.49 3.07
CA VAL A 196 -8.88 -23.40 1.61
C VAL A 196 -9.19 -24.77 1.00
N VAL A 197 -8.44 -25.81 1.37
CA VAL A 197 -8.68 -27.18 0.88
C VAL A 197 -10.06 -27.69 1.32
N ALA A 198 -10.43 -27.48 2.59
CA ALA A 198 -11.73 -27.88 3.11
C ALA A 198 -12.87 -27.19 2.36
N LEU A 199 -12.78 -25.87 2.17
CA LEU A 199 -13.79 -25.08 1.47
C LEU A 199 -13.98 -25.51 0.01
N LEU A 200 -12.88 -25.80 -0.70
CA LEU A 200 -12.96 -26.30 -2.08
C LEU A 200 -13.51 -27.74 -2.16
N THR A 201 -13.18 -28.58 -1.17
CA THR A 201 -13.68 -29.95 -1.09
C THR A 201 -15.18 -29.98 -0.82
N GLU A 202 -15.65 -29.15 0.12
CA GLU A 202 -17.08 -28.99 0.44
C GLU A 202 -17.85 -28.46 -0.78
N ALA A 203 -17.36 -27.39 -1.42
CA ALA A 203 -17.99 -26.85 -2.63
C ALA A 203 -18.12 -27.89 -3.75
N THR A 204 -17.10 -28.74 -3.93
CA THR A 204 -17.12 -29.82 -4.92
C THR A 204 -18.11 -30.92 -4.54
N ARG A 205 -18.14 -31.33 -3.26
CA ARG A 205 -19.06 -32.36 -2.74
C ARG A 205 -20.52 -31.94 -2.89
N ASP A 206 -20.82 -30.68 -2.61
CA ASP A 206 -22.18 -30.14 -2.62
C ASP A 206 -22.65 -29.76 -4.05
N GLY A 207 -21.78 -29.94 -5.06
CA GLY A 207 -22.07 -29.54 -6.43
C GLY A 207 -22.27 -28.02 -6.59
N ALA A 208 -21.66 -27.22 -5.71
CA ALA A 208 -21.83 -25.78 -5.70
C ALA A 208 -21.17 -25.15 -6.95
N ALA A 209 -21.94 -24.38 -7.71
CA ALA A 209 -21.40 -23.61 -8.82
C ALA A 209 -20.53 -22.46 -8.30
N MET A 210 -19.23 -22.51 -8.55
CA MET A 210 -18.30 -21.42 -8.24
C MET A 210 -18.03 -20.56 -9.47
N THR A 211 -18.04 -19.24 -9.28
CA THR A 211 -17.55 -18.30 -10.29
C THR A 211 -16.04 -18.37 -10.39
N GLU A 212 -15.48 -18.01 -11.55
CA GLU A 212 -14.03 -17.91 -11.71
C GLU A 212 -13.39 -16.97 -10.69
N ARG A 213 -14.07 -15.86 -10.35
CA ARG A 213 -13.58 -14.91 -9.35
C ARG A 213 -13.50 -15.54 -7.95
N GLN A 214 -14.47 -16.38 -7.57
CA GLN A 214 -14.42 -17.09 -6.28
C GLN A 214 -13.27 -18.08 -6.24
N LEU A 215 -13.05 -18.85 -7.32
CA LEU A 215 -11.91 -19.77 -7.42
C LEU A 215 -10.57 -19.02 -7.36
N ARG A 216 -10.43 -17.92 -8.11
CA ARG A 216 -9.25 -17.07 -8.07
C ARG A 216 -9.00 -16.53 -6.67
N LEU A 217 -10.03 -15.98 -6.01
CA LEU A 217 -9.92 -15.43 -4.66
C LEU A 217 -9.43 -16.51 -3.67
N THR A 218 -10.04 -17.68 -3.68
CA THR A 218 -9.68 -18.78 -2.77
C THR A 218 -8.24 -19.25 -2.98
N LEU A 219 -7.79 -19.40 -4.23
CA LEU A 219 -6.41 -19.77 -4.54
C LEU A 219 -5.41 -18.64 -4.23
N THR A 220 -5.80 -17.39 -4.46
CA THR A 220 -5.00 -16.22 -4.12
C THR A 220 -4.80 -16.10 -2.61
N ILE A 221 -5.81 -16.40 -1.80
CA ILE A 221 -5.67 -16.39 -0.33
C ILE A 221 -4.53 -17.32 0.10
N ALA A 222 -4.49 -18.57 -0.38
CA ALA A 222 -3.42 -19.50 -0.05
C ALA A 222 -2.04 -19.01 -0.53
N LYS A 223 -1.95 -18.47 -1.75
CA LYS A 223 -0.69 -17.94 -2.28
C LYS A 223 -0.16 -16.74 -1.50
N VAL A 224 -1.04 -15.78 -1.21
CA VAL A 224 -0.69 -14.57 -0.46
C VAL A 224 -0.30 -14.91 0.98
N ASN A 225 -0.96 -15.90 1.58
CA ASN A 225 -0.62 -16.40 2.90
C ASN A 225 0.83 -16.89 2.99
N ASN A 226 1.27 -17.70 2.02
CA ASN A 226 2.67 -18.11 1.92
C ASN A 226 3.62 -16.91 1.72
N GLU A 227 3.26 -15.89 0.93
CA GLU A 227 4.11 -14.68 0.81
C GLU A 227 4.20 -13.90 2.13
N LEU A 228 3.13 -13.88 2.94
CA LEU A 228 3.12 -13.24 4.26
C LEU A 228 3.98 -14.01 5.28
N GLU A 229 3.99 -15.34 5.24
CA GLU A 229 4.92 -16.18 6.01
C GLU A 229 6.37 -15.87 5.62
N ARG A 230 6.70 -15.80 4.33
CA ARG A 230 8.05 -15.42 3.88
C ARG A 230 8.50 -14.03 4.31
N ILE A 231 7.55 -13.09 4.39
CA ILE A 231 7.83 -11.75 4.93
C ILE A 231 8.14 -11.83 6.44
N ALA A 232 7.46 -12.70 7.18
CA ALA A 232 7.72 -12.95 8.58
C ALA A 232 9.11 -13.57 8.79
N ASP A 233 9.48 -14.60 8.01
CA ASP A 233 10.82 -15.20 7.98
C ASP A 233 11.92 -14.13 7.82
N SER A 234 11.76 -13.24 6.83
CA SER A 234 12.70 -12.15 6.62
C SER A 234 12.72 -11.16 7.79
N GLY A 235 11.59 -10.92 8.44
CA GLY A 235 11.49 -10.14 9.68
C GLY A 235 12.29 -10.76 10.84
N VAL A 236 12.20 -12.08 11.00
CA VAL A 236 12.98 -12.86 11.98
C VAL A 236 14.47 -12.73 11.69
N ASN A 237 14.90 -12.91 10.44
CA ASN A 237 16.30 -12.75 10.04
C ASN A 237 16.82 -11.34 10.35
N ILE A 238 16.03 -10.29 10.10
CA ILE A 238 16.39 -8.91 10.45
C ILE A 238 16.54 -8.75 11.97
N ALA A 239 15.61 -9.30 12.75
CA ALA A 239 15.64 -9.25 14.21
C ALA A 239 16.88 -9.98 14.78
N GLU A 240 17.28 -11.10 14.19
CA GLU A 240 18.52 -11.78 14.58
C GLU A 240 19.77 -10.92 14.31
N GLN A 241 19.82 -10.25 13.16
CA GLN A 241 20.94 -9.37 12.81
C GLN A 241 20.97 -8.08 13.65
N SER A 242 19.82 -7.55 14.11
CA SER A 242 19.81 -6.37 14.99
C SER A 242 20.53 -6.62 16.31
N ARG A 243 20.49 -7.86 16.82
CA ARG A 243 21.23 -8.25 18.02
C ARG A 243 22.75 -8.09 17.86
N THR A 244 23.29 -8.22 16.64
CA THR A 244 24.70 -7.94 16.35
C THR A 244 25.03 -6.46 16.54
N PHE A 245 24.15 -5.55 16.12
CA PHE A 245 24.30 -4.11 16.35
C PHE A 245 24.27 -3.77 17.84
N ALA A 246 23.31 -4.34 18.58
CA ALA A 246 23.21 -4.18 20.02
C ALA A 246 24.48 -4.67 20.74
N ARG A 247 25.01 -5.85 20.38
CA ARG A 247 26.24 -6.41 20.95
C ARG A 247 27.47 -5.53 20.70
N LEU A 248 27.54 -4.89 19.53
CA LEU A 248 28.66 -4.05 19.12
C LEU A 248 28.49 -2.58 19.53
N GLY A 249 27.38 -2.22 20.20
CA GLY A 249 27.09 -0.84 20.60
C GLY A 249 26.94 0.11 19.41
N ALA A 250 26.49 -0.39 18.26
CA ALA A 250 26.33 0.36 17.03
C ALA A 250 24.85 0.57 16.70
N ALA A 251 24.57 1.60 15.91
CA ALA A 251 23.23 1.83 15.36
C ALA A 251 23.28 1.71 13.82
N PRO A 252 22.19 1.23 13.19
CA PRO A 252 22.11 1.25 11.74
C PRO A 252 22.13 2.70 11.21
N PRO A 253 22.71 2.94 10.02
CA PRO A 253 22.76 4.27 9.42
C PRO A 253 21.37 4.75 8.97
N GLU A 254 21.24 6.07 8.80
CA GLU A 254 20.00 6.71 8.33
C GLU A 254 19.55 6.18 6.95
N THR A 255 20.50 5.83 6.09
CA THR A 255 20.24 5.23 4.77
C THR A 255 19.47 3.91 4.87
N PHE A 256 19.83 3.05 5.82
CA PHE A 256 19.08 1.82 6.10
C PHE A 256 17.67 2.12 6.60
N ARG A 257 17.50 3.15 7.44
CA ARG A 257 16.18 3.61 7.93
C ARG A 257 15.27 4.08 6.80
N VAL A 258 15.82 4.80 5.82
CA VAL A 258 15.06 5.23 4.64
C VAL A 258 14.62 4.03 3.79
N MET A 259 15.50 3.05 3.60
CA MET A 259 15.16 1.81 2.89
C MET A 259 14.05 1.05 3.61
N ALA A 260 14.22 0.81 4.91
CA ALA A 260 13.24 0.13 5.76
C ALA A 260 11.86 0.78 5.69
N ASN A 261 11.78 2.11 5.87
CA ASN A 261 10.52 2.85 5.79
C ASN A 261 9.86 2.75 4.41
N SER A 262 10.67 2.65 3.35
CA SER A 262 10.15 2.47 1.99
C SER A 262 9.50 1.10 1.84
N VAL A 263 10.17 0.03 2.28
CA VAL A 263 9.65 -1.34 2.24
C VAL A 263 8.39 -1.49 3.09
N ILE A 264 8.36 -0.93 4.31
CA ILE A 264 7.15 -0.90 5.15
C ILE A 264 6.01 -0.19 4.43
N GLY A 265 6.29 0.94 3.76
CA GLY A 265 5.29 1.66 2.98
C GLY A 265 4.70 0.82 1.86
N ILE A 266 5.53 0.03 1.17
CA ILE A 266 5.09 -0.92 0.13
C ILE A 266 4.21 -2.01 0.75
N LEU A 267 4.66 -2.65 1.82
CA LEU A 267 3.91 -3.70 2.53
C LEU A 267 2.53 -3.22 2.99
N GLN A 268 2.46 -2.05 3.62
CA GLN A 268 1.18 -1.46 4.05
C GLN A 268 0.26 -1.16 2.88
N HIS A 269 0.83 -0.70 1.76
CA HIS A 269 0.06 -0.37 0.57
C HIS A 269 -0.52 -1.62 -0.09
N VAL A 270 0.28 -2.69 -0.18
CA VAL A 270 -0.14 -3.98 -0.73
C VAL A 270 -1.16 -4.69 0.17
N ASN A 271 -0.97 -4.67 1.48
CA ASN A 271 -1.98 -5.23 2.41
C ASN A 271 -3.32 -4.48 2.31
N ARG A 272 -3.27 -3.16 2.11
CA ARG A 272 -4.49 -2.38 1.88
C ARG A 272 -5.16 -2.73 0.56
N SER A 273 -4.40 -2.87 -0.53
CA SER A 273 -4.95 -3.21 -1.84
C SER A 273 -5.57 -4.62 -1.82
N LEU A 274 -4.96 -5.57 -1.10
CA LEU A 274 -5.52 -6.89 -0.85
C LEU A 274 -6.86 -6.81 -0.10
N ALA A 275 -6.90 -6.08 1.02
CA ALA A 275 -8.09 -5.94 1.85
C ALA A 275 -9.27 -5.30 1.09
N THR A 276 -9.00 -4.41 0.14
CA THR A 276 -10.02 -3.76 -0.69
C THR A 276 -10.22 -4.39 -2.06
N CYS A 277 -9.43 -5.42 -2.42
CA CYS A 277 -9.32 -5.97 -3.77
C CYS A 277 -9.17 -4.86 -4.83
N ASP A 278 -8.28 -3.90 -4.61
CA ASP A 278 -8.07 -2.77 -5.52
C ASP A 278 -6.84 -2.98 -6.40
N ALA A 279 -7.07 -3.44 -7.63
CA ALA A 279 -6.02 -3.69 -8.62
C ALA A 279 -5.20 -2.42 -8.96
N ARG A 280 -5.81 -1.23 -8.97
CA ARG A 280 -5.09 0.01 -9.31
C ARG A 280 -4.13 0.41 -8.19
N SER A 281 -4.56 0.25 -6.94
CA SER A 281 -3.67 0.46 -5.79
C SER A 281 -2.52 -0.56 -5.78
N ALA A 282 -2.78 -1.81 -6.17
CA ALA A 282 -1.72 -2.82 -6.33
C ALA A 282 -0.72 -2.45 -7.43
N GLU A 283 -1.17 -1.99 -8.62
CA GLU A 283 -0.30 -1.50 -9.70
C GLU A 283 0.62 -0.34 -9.25
N GLN A 284 0.10 0.55 -8.40
CA GLN A 284 0.90 1.65 -7.85
C GLN A 284 1.95 1.17 -6.84
N ALA A 285 1.68 0.10 -6.09
CA ALA A 285 2.67 -0.51 -5.21
C ALA A 285 3.83 -1.12 -6.00
N LEU A 286 3.52 -1.81 -7.10
CA LEU A 286 4.50 -2.40 -8.02
C LEU A 286 5.46 -1.39 -8.65
N ALA A 287 5.01 -0.14 -8.87
CA ALA A 287 5.86 0.93 -9.38
C ALA A 287 6.87 1.48 -8.35
N SER A 288 6.81 1.04 -7.10
CA SER A 288 7.68 1.49 -6.02
C SER A 288 8.88 0.57 -5.77
N ASP A 289 8.93 -0.59 -6.42
CA ASP A 289 9.96 -1.62 -6.24
C ASP A 289 11.35 -1.17 -6.75
N ASP A 290 11.43 -0.49 -7.89
CA ASP A 290 12.71 0.05 -8.42
C ASP A 290 13.46 0.95 -7.41
N ALA A 291 12.75 1.55 -6.45
CA ALA A 291 13.35 2.40 -5.43
C ALA A 291 14.12 1.61 -4.36
N THR A 292 13.69 0.39 -3.99
CA THR A 292 14.33 -0.41 -2.93
C THR A 292 15.69 -0.92 -3.38
N LEU A 293 15.80 -1.39 -4.63
CA LEU A 293 17.06 -1.76 -5.28
C LEU A 293 18.07 -0.60 -5.29
N ALA A 294 17.61 0.61 -5.62
CA ALA A 294 18.46 1.80 -5.63
C ALA A 294 18.97 2.14 -4.21
N PHE A 295 18.13 2.02 -3.18
CA PHE A 295 18.54 2.22 -1.79
C PHE A 295 19.54 1.16 -1.32
N LYS A 296 19.34 -0.11 -1.67
CA LYS A 296 20.29 -1.19 -1.37
C LYS A 296 21.67 -0.91 -1.97
N ALA A 297 21.71 -0.51 -3.24
CA ALA A 297 22.97 -0.16 -3.91
C ALA A 297 23.66 1.08 -3.31
N ALA A 298 22.91 2.04 -2.78
CA ALA A 298 23.47 3.19 -2.07
C ALA A 298 24.01 2.80 -0.69
N LEU A 299 23.28 1.95 0.03
CA LEU A 299 23.68 1.44 1.35
C LEU A 299 24.95 0.58 1.28
N LEU A 300 25.06 -0.30 0.28
CA LEU A 300 26.26 -1.11 0.06
C LEU A 300 27.49 -0.24 -0.20
N ARG A 301 27.36 0.82 -1.00
CA ARG A 301 28.45 1.77 -1.21
C ARG A 301 28.88 2.49 0.06
N ASP A 302 27.93 2.94 0.90
CA ASP A 302 28.26 3.53 2.21
C ASP A 302 28.97 2.54 3.14
N ILE A 303 28.57 1.26 3.10
CA ILE A 303 29.24 0.19 3.84
C ILE A 303 30.68 0.01 3.35
N GLU A 304 30.87 -0.16 2.04
CA GLU A 304 32.18 -0.38 1.42
C GLU A 304 33.14 0.78 1.73
N GLU A 305 32.70 2.02 1.52
CA GLU A 305 33.48 3.22 1.83
C GLU A 305 33.81 3.29 3.33
N GLY A 306 32.81 3.02 4.19
CA GLY A 306 32.97 3.04 5.64
C GLY A 306 33.98 2.00 6.16
N VAL A 307 33.96 0.80 5.59
CA VAL A 307 34.92 -0.28 5.92
C VAL A 307 36.30 0.06 5.37
N ALA A 308 36.40 0.52 4.11
CA ALA A 308 37.68 0.86 3.48
C ALA A 308 38.44 1.98 4.20
N CYS A 309 37.73 2.96 4.77
CA CYS A 309 38.35 4.04 5.55
C CYS A 309 38.43 3.76 7.07
N GLY A 310 38.10 2.55 7.51
CA GLY A 310 38.18 2.13 8.91
C GLY A 310 37.14 2.77 9.84
N LYS A 311 36.10 3.42 9.31
CA LYS A 311 35.02 4.05 10.07
C LYS A 311 33.92 3.07 10.50
N LYS A 312 33.81 1.91 9.85
CA LYS A 312 32.85 0.85 10.18
C LYS A 312 33.60 -0.48 10.35
N SER A 313 33.18 -1.30 11.30
CA SER A 313 33.70 -2.66 11.41
C SER A 313 33.17 -3.54 10.27
N VAL A 314 33.96 -4.55 9.90
CA VAL A 314 33.56 -5.55 8.91
C VAL A 314 32.28 -6.27 9.36
N ASP A 315 32.16 -6.58 10.66
CA ASP A 315 30.98 -7.24 11.23
C ASP A 315 29.70 -6.39 11.07
N ILE A 316 29.78 -5.08 11.32
CA ILE A 316 28.66 -4.15 11.11
C ILE A 316 28.31 -4.08 9.61
N GLY A 317 29.32 -4.07 8.74
CA GLY A 317 29.12 -4.07 7.29
C GLY A 317 28.35 -5.28 6.81
N PHE A 318 28.75 -6.48 7.24
CA PHE A 318 28.05 -7.72 6.88
C PHE A 318 26.64 -7.80 7.49
N ALA A 319 26.47 -7.45 8.76
CA ALA A 319 25.15 -7.44 9.39
C ALA A 319 24.19 -6.49 8.65
N LEU A 320 24.66 -5.32 8.25
CA LEU A 320 23.87 -4.34 7.50
C LEU A 320 23.52 -4.83 6.09
N GLN A 321 24.46 -5.49 5.40
CA GLN A 321 24.22 -6.08 4.09
C GLN A 321 23.20 -7.22 4.14
N LEU A 322 23.25 -8.06 5.19
CA LEU A 322 22.27 -9.12 5.42
C LEU A 322 20.88 -8.52 5.66
N MET A 323 20.75 -7.57 6.59
CA MET A 323 19.47 -6.90 6.84
C MET A 323 18.91 -6.22 5.58
N ALA A 324 19.76 -5.52 4.81
CA ALA A 324 19.35 -4.89 3.56
C ALA A 324 18.90 -5.91 2.50
N SER A 325 19.45 -7.11 2.51
CA SER A 325 19.04 -8.19 1.61
C SER A 325 17.69 -8.78 2.01
N GLU A 326 17.41 -8.89 3.31
CA GLU A 326 16.09 -9.29 3.80
C GLU A 326 15.02 -8.23 3.49
N LEU A 327 15.35 -6.94 3.57
CA LEU A 327 14.45 -5.86 3.14
C LEU A 327 14.08 -5.94 1.65
N ASP A 328 15.06 -6.31 0.83
CA ASP A 328 14.86 -6.54 -0.61
C ASP A 328 13.89 -7.71 -0.85
N ARG A 329 14.09 -8.84 -0.13
CA ARG A 329 13.18 -9.99 -0.21
C ARG A 329 11.75 -9.63 0.21
N ILE A 330 11.59 -8.84 1.28
CA ILE A 330 10.25 -8.37 1.69
C ILE A 330 9.61 -7.54 0.56
N SER A 331 10.38 -6.69 -0.14
CA SER A 331 9.89 -5.95 -1.31
C SER A 331 9.41 -6.89 -2.42
N ASP A 332 10.20 -7.92 -2.73
CA ASP A 332 9.85 -8.93 -3.73
C ASP A 332 8.55 -9.68 -3.37
N HIS A 333 8.39 -10.07 -2.10
CA HIS A 333 7.15 -10.72 -1.63
C HIS A 333 5.95 -9.77 -1.69
N CYS A 334 6.12 -8.49 -1.38
CA CYS A 334 5.05 -7.50 -1.58
C CYS A 334 4.64 -7.38 -3.05
N THR A 335 5.63 -7.42 -3.94
CA THR A 335 5.42 -7.42 -5.39
C THR A 335 4.61 -8.65 -5.83
N ASN A 336 4.93 -9.84 -5.34
CA ASN A 336 4.16 -11.07 -5.60
C ASN A 336 2.71 -10.96 -5.11
N ILE A 337 2.47 -10.41 -3.91
CA ILE A 337 1.11 -10.21 -3.39
C ILE A 337 0.33 -9.24 -4.29
N ALA A 338 0.94 -8.14 -4.71
CA ALA A 338 0.30 -7.18 -5.61
C ALA A 338 -0.08 -7.79 -6.97
N GLU A 339 0.76 -8.67 -7.54
CA GLU A 339 0.39 -9.46 -8.73
C GLU A 339 -0.89 -10.29 -8.47
N GLN A 340 -1.01 -10.92 -7.30
CA GLN A 340 -2.18 -11.73 -6.95
C GLN A 340 -3.46 -10.87 -6.81
N VAL A 341 -3.35 -9.66 -6.25
CA VAL A 341 -4.50 -8.74 -6.14
C VAL A 341 -5.02 -8.34 -7.51
N ILE A 342 -4.12 -8.06 -8.47
CA ILE A 342 -4.50 -7.77 -9.85
C ILE A 342 -5.18 -8.99 -10.49
N TYR A 343 -4.65 -10.18 -10.26
CA TYR A 343 -5.20 -11.43 -10.80
C TYR A 343 -6.63 -11.70 -10.33
N VAL A 344 -6.95 -11.49 -9.05
CA VAL A 344 -8.31 -11.69 -8.51
C VAL A 344 -9.34 -10.87 -9.29
N GLU A 345 -9.08 -9.59 -9.47
CA GLU A 345 -10.01 -8.64 -10.08
C GLU A 345 -10.05 -8.72 -11.61
N THR A 346 -8.89 -8.83 -12.24
CA THR A 346 -8.79 -8.69 -13.71
C THR A 346 -8.70 -10.03 -14.43
N GLY A 347 -8.32 -11.10 -13.73
CA GLY A 347 -7.93 -12.38 -14.33
C GLY A 347 -6.60 -12.33 -15.10
N ALA A 348 -5.97 -11.15 -15.21
CA ALA A 348 -4.67 -11.01 -15.86
C ALA A 348 -3.56 -11.50 -14.92
N ILE A 349 -2.70 -12.38 -15.45
CA ILE A 349 -1.42 -12.68 -14.82
C ILE A 349 -0.49 -11.55 -15.24
N VAL A 350 0.13 -10.87 -14.28
CA VAL A 350 1.06 -9.77 -14.57
C VAL A 350 2.45 -10.22 -14.16
N ARG A 351 3.48 -9.91 -14.95
CA ARG A 351 4.88 -10.21 -14.64
C ARG A 351 5.75 -8.99 -14.89
N HIS A 352 6.80 -8.84 -14.09
CA HIS A 352 7.81 -7.84 -14.32
C HIS A 352 8.72 -8.25 -15.50
N SER A 353 8.69 -7.48 -16.59
CA SER A 353 9.64 -7.66 -17.71
C SER A 353 10.12 -6.30 -18.21
N GLY A 354 11.44 -6.06 -18.12
CA GLY A 354 12.08 -4.85 -18.63
C GLY A 354 11.58 -3.54 -18.02
N GLY A 355 11.31 -3.51 -16.71
CA GLY A 355 10.84 -2.30 -16.00
C GLY A 355 9.36 -1.97 -16.24
N LYS A 356 8.59 -2.91 -16.78
CA LYS A 356 7.14 -2.77 -16.98
C LYS A 356 6.39 -4.03 -16.57
N TRP A 357 5.23 -3.80 -15.98
CA TRP A 357 4.25 -4.82 -15.61
C TRP A 357 3.39 -5.13 -16.82
N THR A 358 3.57 -6.32 -17.41
CA THR A 358 2.84 -6.74 -18.62
C THR A 358 2.21 -8.11 -18.42
N ALA A 359 1.10 -8.37 -19.12
CA ALA A 359 0.55 -9.70 -19.20
C ALA A 359 1.48 -10.57 -20.08
N PRO A 360 1.91 -11.76 -19.61
CA PRO A 360 2.77 -12.62 -20.39
C PRO A 360 2.03 -13.09 -21.64
N THR A 361 2.68 -13.03 -22.79
CA THR A 361 2.20 -13.74 -23.97
C THR A 361 2.35 -15.23 -23.71
N LEU A 362 1.22 -15.94 -23.58
CA LEU A 362 1.24 -17.39 -23.45
C LEU A 362 1.94 -18.00 -24.67
N PRO A 363 2.87 -18.97 -24.49
CA PRO A 363 3.35 -19.75 -25.60
C PRO A 363 2.15 -20.42 -26.29
N ARG A 364 2.08 -20.29 -27.60
CA ARG A 364 1.02 -20.87 -28.43
C ARG A 364 1.04 -22.38 -28.42
#